data_AF-A0A920SKN6-F1
#
_entry.id   AF-A0A920SKN6-F1
#
_cell.length_a   1.000
_cell.length_b   1.000
_cell.length_c   1.000
_cell.angle_alpha   90.00
_cell.angle_beta   90.00
_cell.angle_gamma   90.00
#
_symmetry.space_group_name_H-M   'P 1'
#
loop_
_entity.id
_entity.type
_entity.pdbx_description
1 polymer ?
#
loop_
_entity_poly.entity_id
_entity_poly.type
_entity_poly.pdbx_seq_one_letter_code
_entity_poly.pdbx_strand_id
1 'polypeptide(L)' 'MSTQLPRATDSNAEFIPEISFQEVVARELAVMDTPAVALCKQNSLPIIVLNLEEQGGVARAILGEPVGTLVS' A
#
# COMPACT_ATOMS: atom_id res chain seq x y z
N MET A 1 11.26 15.32 8.95
CA MET A 1 11.18 14.51 7.72
C MET A 1 10.41 13.26 8.10
N SER A 2 9.09 13.39 8.21
CA SER A 2 8.22 12.34 8.75
C SER A 2 7.81 11.44 7.59
N THR A 3 8.53 10.33 7.44
CA THR A 3 8.24 9.24 6.52
C THR A 3 7.02 8.50 7.05
N GLN A 4 5.85 8.86 6.56
CA GLN A 4 4.62 8.09 6.71
C GLN A 4 3.87 8.19 5.39
N LEU A 5 3.01 7.21 5.06
CA LEU A 5 2.16 7.33 3.90
C LEU A 5 1.43 8.67 4.02
N PRO A 6 1.44 9.48 2.95
CA PRO A 6 0.85 10.79 3.04
C PRO A 6 -0.62 10.62 3.44
N ARG A 7 -0.94 11.15 4.63
CA ARG A 7 -2.32 11.17 5.08
C ARG A 7 -3.09 12.06 4.13
N ALA A 8 -4.33 11.71 3.82
CA ALA A 8 -5.21 12.53 2.97
C ALA A 8 -5.38 13.98 3.46
N THR A 9 -4.96 14.29 4.69
CA THR A 9 -4.92 15.63 5.29
C THR A 9 -3.65 16.44 4.99
N ASP A 10 -2.61 15.86 4.40
CA ASP A 10 -1.38 16.56 4.02
C ASP A 10 -1.51 17.09 2.57
N SER A 11 -1.24 18.38 2.36
CA SER A 11 -1.32 19.00 1.03
C SER A 11 -0.19 18.57 0.09
N ASN A 12 0.90 18.02 0.62
CA ASN A 12 2.02 17.48 -0.17
C ASN A 12 1.90 15.94 -0.37
N ALA A 13 0.70 15.40 -0.15
CA ALA A 13 0.42 14.00 -0.34
C ALA A 13 0.51 13.57 -1.80
N GLU A 14 1.48 12.71 -2.13
CA GLU A 14 1.57 12.11 -3.46
C GLU A 14 1.15 10.64 -3.45
N PHE A 15 0.38 10.26 -4.48
CA PHE A 15 -0.04 8.88 -4.68
C PHE A 15 1.14 8.01 -5.12
N ILE A 16 1.32 6.88 -4.46
CA ILE A 16 2.38 5.91 -4.76
C ILE A 16 1.71 4.69 -5.41
N PRO A 17 1.91 4.43 -6.71
CA PRO A 17 1.27 3.30 -7.39
C PRO A 17 1.89 1.95 -7.03
N GLU A 18 3.20 1.91 -6.76
CA GLU A 18 3.94 0.70 -6.41
C GLU A 18 5.00 1.03 -5.36
N ILE A 19 5.17 0.12 -4.40
CA ILE A 19 6.17 0.27 -3.34
C ILE A 19 6.73 -1.09 -2.93
N SER A 20 8.02 -1.13 -2.60
CA SER A 20 8.60 -2.38 -2.15
C SER A 20 8.30 -2.69 -0.68
N PHE A 21 8.29 -3.98 -0.28
CA PHE A 21 8.22 -4.35 1.14
C PHE A 21 9.34 -3.71 1.98
N GLN A 22 10.53 -3.51 1.39
CA GLN A 22 11.63 -2.81 2.05
C GLN A 22 11.33 -1.34 2.29
N GLU A 23 10.71 -0.64 1.32
CA GLU A 23 10.34 0.76 1.48
C GLU A 23 9.19 0.95 2.47
N VAL A 24 8.23 0.02 2.53
CA VAL A 24 7.17 0.04 3.55
C VAL A 24 7.77 0.02 4.96
N VAL A 25 8.75 -0.86 5.19
CA VAL A 25 9.45 -0.95 6.48
C VAL A 25 10.36 0.25 6.71
N ALA A 26 11.15 0.65 5.71
CA ALA A 26 12.14 1.73 5.85
C ALA A 26 11.49 3.11 6.04
N ARG A 27 10.32 3.33 5.44
CA ARG A 27 9.56 4.58 5.55
C ARG A 27 8.47 4.51 6.61
N GLU A 28 8.49 3.51 7.50
CA GLU A 28 7.49 3.31 8.58
C GLU A 28 6.05 3.55 8.11
N LEU A 29 5.75 3.13 6.88
CA LEU A 29 4.45 3.39 6.28
C LEU A 29 3.45 2.54 7.04
N ALA A 30 2.56 3.19 7.78
CA ALA A 30 1.50 2.57 8.57
C ALA A 30 0.39 1.96 7.69
N VAL A 31 0.77 1.25 6.61
CA VAL A 31 -0.09 0.45 5.74
C VAL A 31 -0.63 -0.75 6.52
N MET A 32 0.24 -1.41 7.27
CA MET A 32 0.00 -2.67 7.96
C MET A 32 1.01 -2.82 9.11
N ASP A 33 0.73 -3.67 10.09
CA ASP A 33 1.65 -3.96 11.18
C ASP A 33 2.92 -4.69 10.70
N THR A 34 4.06 -4.36 11.32
CA THR A 34 5.37 -4.91 10.93
C THR A 34 5.41 -6.45 10.85
N PRO A 35 4.80 -7.21 11.79
CA PRO A 35 4.73 -8.67 11.70
C PRO A 35 4.00 -9.18 10.45
N ALA A 36 2.87 -8.57 10.08
CA ALA A 36 2.13 -8.96 8.88
C ALA A 36 2.92 -8.65 7.59
N VAL A 37 3.64 -7.52 7.54
CA VAL A 37 4.48 -7.16 6.38
C VAL A 37 5.58 -8.20 6.20
N ALA A 38 6.21 -8.62 7.29
CA ALA A 38 7.22 -9.67 7.27
C ALA A 38 6.66 -11.02 6.79
N LEU A 39 5.46 -11.40 7.23
CA LEU A 39 4.80 -12.63 6.82
C LEU A 39 4.46 -12.64 5.32
N CYS A 40 3.92 -11.54 4.80
CA CYS A 40 3.62 -11.39 3.37
C CYS A 40 4.89 -11.45 2.53
N LYS A 41 5.96 -10.76 2.95
CA LYS A 41 7.26 -10.80 2.27
C LYS A 41 7.86 -12.20 2.23
N GLN A 42 7.82 -12.94 3.35
CA GLN A 42 8.37 -14.30 3.43
C GLN A 42 7.64 -15.28 2.50
N ASN A 43 6.34 -15.08 2.29
CA ASN A 43 5.52 -15.93 1.42
C ASN A 43 5.36 -15.36 0.00
N SER A 44 6.06 -14.28 -0.34
CA SER A 44 5.92 -13.56 -1.62
C SER A 44 4.46 -13.25 -1.97
N LEU A 45 3.66 -12.86 -0.97
CA LEU A 45 2.26 -12.52 -1.13
C LEU A 45 2.12 -11.02 -1.44
N PRO A 46 1.80 -10.62 -2.68
CA PRO A 46 1.60 -9.22 -3.01
C PRO A 46 0.40 -8.65 -2.25
N ILE A 47 0.50 -7.38 -1.82
CA ILE A 47 -0.57 -6.68 -1.09
C ILE A 47 -1.08 -5.54 -1.96
N ILE A 48 -2.40 -5.40 -2.09
CA ILE A 48 -3.03 -4.27 -2.77
C ILE A 48 -3.72 -3.39 -1.73
N VAL A 49 -3.29 -2.14 -1.62
CA VAL A 49 -3.86 -1.13 -0.73
C VAL A 49 -4.81 -0.25 -1.54
N LEU A 50 -6.11 -0.37 -1.32
CA LEU A 50 -7.14 0.34 -2.10
C LEU A 50 -8.20 0.96 -1.19
N ASN A 51 -8.93 1.96 -1.71
CA ASN A 51 -10.08 2.54 -1.02
C ASN A 51 -11.35 1.71 -1.28
N LEU A 52 -11.95 1.16 -0.23
CA LEU A 52 -13.19 0.37 -0.33
C LEU A 52 -14.44 1.21 -0.64
N GLU A 53 -14.38 2.52 -0.39
CA GLU A 53 -15.48 3.44 -0.74
C GLU A 53 -15.52 3.74 -2.24
N GLU A 54 -14.44 3.48 -2.96
CA GLU A 54 -14.39 3.64 -4.41
C GLU A 54 -15.22 2.54 -5.09
N GLN A 55 -16.30 2.94 -5.75
CA GLN A 55 -17.16 1.99 -6.47
C GLN A 55 -16.34 1.17 -7.48
N GLY A 56 -16.45 -0.15 -7.36
CA GLY A 56 -15.74 -1.09 -8.24
C GLY A 56 -14.24 -1.22 -7.99
N GLY A 57 -13.68 -0.59 -6.94
CA GLY A 57 -12.24 -0.71 -6.61
C GLY A 57 -11.81 -2.16 -6.36
N VAL A 58 -12.60 -2.92 -5.59
CA VAL A 58 -12.34 -4.33 -5.29
C VAL A 58 -12.44 -5.20 -6.55
N ALA A 59 -13.46 -4.99 -7.38
CA ALA A 59 -13.65 -5.77 -8.60
C ALA A 59 -12.47 -5.58 -9.58
N ARG A 60 -12.04 -4.33 -9.77
CA ARG A 60 -10.87 -3.98 -10.59
C ARG A 60 -9.57 -4.60 -10.04
N ALA A 61 -9.40 -4.63 -8.72
CA ALA A 61 -8.23 -5.23 -8.09
C ALA A 61 -8.16 -6.75 -8.33
N ILE A 62 -9.30 -7.45 -8.24
CA ILE A 62 -9.39 -8.88 -8.53
C ILE A 62 -9.10 -9.16 -10.01
N LEU A 63 -9.46 -8.24 -10.91
CA LEU A 63 -9.17 -8.34 -12.34
C LEU A 63 -7.70 -8.01 -12.69
N GLY A 64 -6.88 -7.60 -11.72
CA GLY A 64 -5.48 -7.24 -11.93
C GLY A 64 -5.28 -5.86 -12.54
N GLU A 65 -6.29 -4.99 -12.48
CA GLU A 65 -6.14 -3.60 -12.89
C GLU A 65 -5.25 -2.83 -11.89
N PRO A 66 -4.53 -1.78 -12.36
CA PRO A 66 -3.74 -0.92 -11.47
C PRO A 66 -4.69 -0.03 -10.64
N VAL A 67 -5.15 -0.56 -9.51
CA VAL A 67 -5.98 0.16 -8.52
C VAL A 67 -5.27 0.20 -7.17
N GLY A 68 -5.17 1.41 -6.62
CA GLY A 68 -4.48 1.63 -5.36
C GLY A 68 -2.97 1.43 -5.45
N THR A 69 -2.35 1.08 -4.34
CA THR A 69 -0.90 0.85 -4.23
C THR A 69 -0.60 -0.64 -4.18
N LEU A 70 0.27 -1.11 -5.07
CA LEU A 70 0.81 -2.47 -5.02
C LEU A 70 2.05 -2.52 -4.12
N VAL A 71 2.10 -3.51 -3.22
CA VAL A 71 3.27 -3.81 -2.39
C VAL A 71 3.89 -5.14 -2.81
N SER A 72 5.16 -5.11 -3.25
CA SER A 72 5.91 -6.29 -3.71
C SER A 72 7.40 -6.32 -3.37
#